data_AF-A0A6M1Z0V5-F1
#
_entry.id   AF-A0A6M1Z0V5-F1
#
_cell.length_a   1.000
_cell.length_b   1.000
_cell.length_c   1.000
_cell.angle_alpha   90.00
_cell.angle_beta   90.00
_cell.angle_gamma   90.00
#
_symmetry.space_group_name_H-M   'P 1'
#
loop_
_entity.id
_entity.type
_entity.pdbx_description
1 polymer ?
#
loop_
_entity_poly.entity_id
_entity_poly.type
_entity_poly.pdbx_seq_one_letter_code
_entity_poly.pdbx_strand_id
1 'polypeptide(L)'
;MNMEKEKTDLKKIIYGYFQKTVSLEDLNAYAWEKIQDYSKCKASLPEYDEKLEGEYWYAIWQIQHLADSEHLDDGLLQQKLLDILAIFDKKKSLPRKFYGKRP
;
A
#
# COMPACT_ATOMS: atom_id res chain seq x y z
N MET A 1 5.12 16.86 0.49
CA MET A 1 4.92 15.41 0.32
C MET A 1 4.54 15.14 -1.13
N ASN A 2 5.16 14.17 -1.81
CA ASN A 2 4.90 13.89 -3.22
C ASN A 2 4.25 12.50 -3.35
N MET A 3 2.92 12.47 -3.48
CA MET A 3 2.17 11.20 -3.55
C MET A 3 2.47 10.36 -4.78
N GLU A 4 2.83 10.98 -5.90
CA GLU A 4 3.26 10.25 -7.09
C GLU A 4 4.56 9.49 -6.84
N LYS A 5 5.49 10.11 -6.10
CA LYS A 5 6.72 9.44 -5.66
C LYS A 5 6.41 8.27 -4.72
N GLU A 6 5.57 8.50 -3.71
CA GLU A 6 5.19 7.45 -2.74
C GLU A 6 4.50 6.26 -3.44
N LYS A 7 3.60 6.51 -4.38
CA LYS A 7 2.98 5.46 -5.22
C LYS A 7 4.02 4.72 -6.06
N THR A 8 4.97 5.44 -6.64
CA THR A 8 6.05 4.84 -7.44
C THR A 8 6.94 3.94 -6.61
N ASP A 9 7.31 4.37 -5.41
CA ASP A 9 8.16 3.59 -4.50
C ASP A 9 7.40 2.35 -3.98
N LEU A 10 6.12 2.49 -3.67
CA LEU A 10 5.27 1.36 -3.31
C LEU A 10 5.11 0.36 -4.47
N LYS A 11 4.91 0.82 -5.72
CA LYS A 11 4.92 -0.06 -6.91
C LYS A 11 6.22 -0.86 -7.00
N LYS A 12 7.38 -0.22 -6.81
CA LYS A 12 8.68 -0.90 -6.89
C LYS A 12 8.80 -2.02 -5.88
N ILE A 13 8.35 -1.79 -4.64
CA ILE A 13 8.39 -2.81 -3.58
C ILE A 13 7.46 -3.98 -3.91
N ILE A 14 6.24 -3.69 -4.39
CA ILE A 14 5.31 -4.74 -4.82
C ILE A 14 5.89 -5.55 -5.99
N TYR A 15 6.49 -4.89 -6.99
CA TYR A 15 7.17 -5.58 -8.09
C TYR A 15 8.37 -6.40 -7.62
N GLY A 16 9.15 -5.87 -6.66
CA GLY A 16 10.27 -6.59 -6.05
C GLY A 16 9.82 -7.88 -5.37
N TYR A 17 8.64 -7.87 -4.74
CA TYR A 17 8.07 -9.07 -4.13
C TYR A 17 7.75 -10.14 -5.19
N PHE A 18 7.11 -9.76 -6.31
CA PHE A 18 6.86 -10.70 -7.41
C PHE A 18 8.16 -11.20 -8.08
N GLN A 19 9.21 -10.38 -8.08
CA GLN A 19 10.54 -10.74 -8.60
C GLN A 19 11.40 -11.51 -7.58
N LYS A 20 10.89 -11.74 -6.36
CA LYS A 20 11.62 -12.38 -5.26
C LYS A 20 12.87 -11.61 -4.80
N THR A 21 12.93 -10.31 -5.05
CA THR A 21 13.99 -9.41 -4.54
C THR A 21 13.59 -8.68 -3.26
N VAL A 22 12.32 -8.77 -2.88
CA VAL A 22 11.74 -8.27 -1.63
C VAL A 22 11.00 -9.43 -0.97
N SER A 23 11.24 -9.66 0.31
CA SER A 23 10.56 -10.71 1.07
C SER A 23 9.17 -10.25 1.54
N LEU A 24 8.37 -11.20 2.06
CA LEU A 24 7.10 -10.86 2.73
C LEU A 24 7.32 -9.92 3.92
N GLU A 25 8.37 -10.18 4.70
CA GLU A 25 8.75 -9.38 5.87
C GLU A 25 9.11 -7.95 5.49
N ASP A 26 9.86 -7.76 4.40
CA ASP A 26 10.20 -6.44 3.87
C ASP A 26 8.94 -5.66 3.42
N LEU A 27 8.00 -6.36 2.77
CA LEU A 27 6.75 -5.78 2.31
C LEU A 27 5.90 -5.29 3.49
N ASN A 28 5.81 -6.11 4.56
CA ASN A 28 5.11 -5.76 5.79
C ASN A 28 5.82 -4.62 6.55
N ALA A 29 7.15 -4.70 6.69
CA ALA A 29 7.95 -3.67 7.34
C ALA A 29 7.79 -2.31 6.67
N TYR A 30 7.78 -2.26 5.33
CA TYR A 30 7.53 -1.03 4.59
C TYR A 30 6.17 -0.41 4.93
N ALA A 31 5.11 -1.23 4.99
CA ALA A 31 3.78 -0.72 5.32
C ALA A 31 3.73 -0.12 6.75
N TRP A 32 4.35 -0.79 7.72
CA TRP A 32 4.43 -0.30 9.11
C TRP A 32 5.29 0.95 9.26
N GLU A 33 6.42 1.03 8.57
CA GLU A 33 7.28 2.21 8.56
C GLU A 33 6.48 3.44 8.07
N LYS A 34 5.75 3.28 6.95
CA LYS A 34 4.89 4.36 6.43
C LYS A 34 3.77 4.75 7.40
N ILE A 35 3.12 3.78 8.05
CA ILE A 35 2.11 4.09 9.07
C ILE A 35 2.74 4.89 10.23
N GLN A 36 3.92 4.48 10.70
CA GLN A 36 4.60 5.11 11.83
C GLN A 36 5.11 6.52 11.49
N ASP A 37 5.73 6.69 10.33
CA ASP A 37 6.26 7.98 9.87
C ASP A 37 5.16 9.02 9.74
N TYR A 38 4.02 8.64 9.15
CA TYR A 38 2.88 9.52 9.01
C TYR A 38 2.21 9.83 10.35
N SER A 39 2.17 8.88 11.28
CA SER A 39 1.66 9.09 12.63
C SER A 39 2.50 10.11 13.41
N LYS A 40 3.83 10.11 13.24
CA LYS A 40 4.75 11.07 13.88
C LYS A 40 4.68 12.46 13.27
N CYS A 41 4.44 12.56 11.97
CA CYS A 41 4.47 13.82 11.22
C CYS A 41 3.10 14.52 11.10
N LYS A 42 2.08 14.09 11.84
CA LYS A 42 0.67 14.51 11.65
C LYS A 42 0.44 16.03 11.59
N ALA A 43 1.24 16.82 12.30
CA ALA A 43 1.12 18.28 12.35
C ALA A 43 1.66 19.02 11.12
N SER A 44 2.51 18.38 10.29
CA SER A 44 3.16 19.00 9.11
C SER A 44 2.67 18.46 7.78
N LEU A 45 1.66 17.58 7.81
CA LEU A 45 1.11 17.00 6.60
C LEU A 45 0.09 17.94 5.96
N PRO A 46 0.06 18.03 4.62
CA PRO A 46 -0.98 18.76 3.92
C PRO A 46 -2.36 18.17 4.19
N GLU A 47 -3.39 18.92 3.80
CA GLU A 47 -4.77 18.44 3.81
C GLU A 47 -4.89 17.13 3.03
N TYR A 48 -5.69 16.20 3.56
CA TYR A 48 -5.85 14.89 2.98
C TYR A 48 -6.60 14.97 1.64
N ASP A 49 -5.96 14.53 0.57
CA ASP A 49 -6.59 14.42 -0.75
C ASP A 49 -7.07 12.99 -0.99
N GLU A 50 -8.39 12.76 -0.98
CA GLU A 50 -8.98 11.44 -1.17
C GLU A 50 -8.65 10.83 -2.55
N LYS A 51 -8.54 11.63 -3.61
CA LYS A 51 -8.24 11.15 -4.96
C LYS A 51 -6.77 10.74 -5.10
N LEU A 52 -5.86 11.47 -4.45
CA LEU A 52 -4.43 11.20 -4.54
C LEU A 52 -3.97 10.20 -3.50
N GLU A 53 -4.39 10.36 -2.25
CA GLU A 53 -3.95 9.55 -1.12
C GLU A 53 -4.78 8.28 -0.90
N GLY A 54 -6.05 8.27 -1.30
CA GLY A 54 -6.94 7.12 -1.06
C GLY A 54 -6.41 5.81 -1.64
N GLU A 55 -5.84 5.85 -2.85
CA GLU A 55 -5.25 4.68 -3.49
C GLU A 55 -4.01 4.19 -2.75
N TYR A 56 -3.19 5.13 -2.27
CA TYR A 56 -1.96 4.81 -1.56
C TYR A 56 -2.27 4.17 -0.21
N TRP A 57 -3.16 4.78 0.57
CA TRP A 57 -3.57 4.22 1.86
C TRP A 57 -4.32 2.91 1.71
N TYR A 58 -5.09 2.72 0.64
CA TYR A 58 -5.63 1.40 0.29
C TYR A 58 -4.56 0.34 0.19
N ALA A 59 -3.51 0.60 -0.58
CA ALA A 59 -2.44 -0.35 -0.75
C ALA A 59 -1.72 -0.65 0.57
N ILE A 60 -1.36 0.38 1.35
CA ILE A 60 -0.71 0.22 2.65
C ILE A 60 -1.55 -0.61 3.61
N TRP A 61 -2.87 -0.33 3.70
CA TRP A 61 -3.77 -1.08 4.57
C TRP A 61 -3.93 -2.55 4.15
N GLN A 62 -4.05 -2.82 2.85
CA GLN A 62 -4.12 -4.20 2.36
C GLN A 62 -2.83 -4.97 2.65
N ILE A 63 -1.66 -4.34 2.44
CA ILE A 63 -0.37 -4.96 2.74
C ILE A 63 -0.26 -5.24 4.24
N GLN A 64 -0.55 -4.27 5.09
CA GLN A 64 -0.45 -4.43 6.54
C GLN A 64 -1.39 -5.51 7.10
N HIS A 65 -2.55 -5.76 6.47
CA HIS A 65 -3.48 -6.82 6.88
C HIS A 65 -3.17 -8.20 6.30
N LEU A 66 -2.48 -8.28 5.16
CA LEU A 66 -2.36 -9.52 4.38
C LEU A 66 -0.92 -10.01 4.24
N ALA A 67 0.06 -9.16 4.56
CA ALA A 67 1.48 -9.52 4.55
C ALA A 67 1.89 -10.26 5.83
N ASP A 68 1.07 -11.22 6.24
CA ASP A 68 1.39 -12.19 7.29
C ASP A 68 1.51 -13.60 6.69
N SER A 69 2.06 -14.52 7.48
CA SER A 69 2.28 -15.90 7.04
C SER A 69 0.99 -16.69 6.84
N GLU A 70 -0.13 -16.27 7.46
CA GLU A 70 -1.41 -16.98 7.40
C GLU A 70 -2.11 -16.76 6.05
N HIS A 71 -2.02 -15.56 5.49
CA HIS A 71 -2.66 -15.21 4.21
C HIS A 71 -1.78 -15.46 2.97
N LEU A 72 -0.53 -15.90 3.17
CA LEU A 72 0.40 -16.22 2.09
C LEU A 72 0.00 -17.48 1.34
N ASP A 73 -0.47 -18.51 2.06
CA ASP A 73 -0.79 -19.83 1.51
C ASP A 73 -2.13 -19.85 0.74
N ASP A 74 -3.02 -18.90 1.04
CA ASP A 74 -4.33 -18.77 0.39
C ASP A 74 -4.29 -18.04 -0.97
N GLY A 75 -3.11 -17.55 -1.39
CA GLY A 75 -2.95 -16.77 -2.63
C GLY A 75 -3.61 -15.38 -2.61
N LEU A 76 -4.21 -15.01 -1.47
CA LEU A 76 -5.02 -13.82 -1.32
C LEU A 76 -4.17 -12.56 -1.33
N LEU A 77 -2.98 -12.60 -0.72
CA LEU A 77 -2.01 -11.51 -0.77
C LEU A 77 -1.62 -11.18 -2.21
N GLN A 78 -1.23 -12.18 -3.01
CA GLN A 78 -0.76 -12.00 -4.38
C GLN A 78 -1.86 -11.38 -5.25
N GLN A 79 -3.11 -11.88 -5.13
CA GLN A 79 -4.24 -11.31 -5.84
C GLN A 79 -4.49 -9.84 -5.46
N LYS A 80 -4.33 -9.50 -4.18
CA LYS A 80 -4.50 -8.13 -3.69
C LYS A 80 -3.38 -7.20 -4.14
N LEU A 81 -2.14 -7.67 -4.18
CA LEU A 81 -1.01 -6.94 -4.75
C LEU A 81 -1.21 -6.65 -6.24
N LEU A 82 -1.70 -7.62 -7.01
CA LEU A 82 -2.06 -7.42 -8.42
C LEU A 82 -3.20 -6.40 -8.58
N ASP A 83 -4.22 -6.47 -7.74
CA ASP A 83 -5.32 -5.50 -7.72
C ASP A 83 -4.82 -4.07 -7.43
N ILE A 84 -3.89 -3.92 -6.49
CA ILE A 84 -3.26 -2.64 -6.15
C ILE A 84 -2.53 -2.07 -7.37
N LEU A 85 -1.72 -2.89 -8.04
CA LEU A 85 -1.01 -2.47 -9.26
C LEU A 85 -2.00 -2.04 -10.35
N ALA A 86 -3.09 -2.78 -10.55
CA ALA A 86 -4.15 -2.42 -11.49
C ALA A 86 -4.85 -1.10 -11.14
N ILE A 87 -5.07 -0.82 -9.84
CA ILE A 87 -5.62 0.46 -9.37
C ILE A 87 -4.67 1.61 -9.69
N PHE A 88 -3.39 1.46 -9.36
CA PHE A 88 -2.40 2.50 -9.63
C PHE A 88 -2.14 2.71 -11.13
N ASP A 89 -2.38 1.70 -11.97
CA ASP A 89 -2.33 1.82 -13.43
C ASP A 89 -3.65 2.31 -14.04
N LYS A 90 -4.64 2.67 -13.21
CA LYS A 90 -5.99 3.11 -13.62
C LYS A 90 -6.76 2.08 -14.46
N LYS A 91 -6.37 0.80 -14.36
CA LYS A 91 -7.04 -0.35 -14.99
C LYS A 91 -8.18 -0.89 -14.11
N LYS A 92 -8.16 -0.57 -12.81
CA LYS A 92 -9.19 -0.91 -11.83
C LYS A 92 -9.50 0.31 -10.98
N SER A 93 -10.73 0.43 -10.50
CA SER A 93 -11.12 1.48 -9.55
C SER A 93 -10.99 0.99 -8.12
N LEU A 94 -10.82 1.93 -7.18
CA LEU A 94 -10.91 1.63 -5.76
C LEU A 94 -12.26 0.98 -5.41
N PRO A 95 -12.30 0.04 -4.46
CA PRO A 95 -13.55 -0.53 -3.96
C PRO A 95 -14.47 0.58 -3.40
N ARG A 96 -15.76 0.53 -3.73
CA ARG A 96 -16.75 1.54 -3.30
C ARG A 96 -16.91 1.68 -1.77
N LYS A 97 -16.53 0.66 -1.00
CA LYS A 97 -16.66 0.60 0.47
C LYS A 97 -15.31 0.40 1.13
N PHE A 98 -14.41 1.35 0.95
CA PHE A 98 -13.10 1.32 1.57
C PHE A 98 -12.91 2.54 2.49
N TYR A 99 -12.32 2.30 3.66
CA TYR A 99 -12.12 3.29 4.73
C TYR A 99 -10.64 3.49 5.12
N GLY A 100 -9.69 3.06 4.30
CA GLY A 100 -8.29 3.29 4.67
C GLY A 100 -7.92 4.72 4.35
N LYS A 101 -7.77 5.46 5.44
CA LYS A 101 -7.26 6.81 5.48
C LYS A 101 -5.86 6.77 6.07
N ARG A 102 -5.18 7.90 5.94
CA ARG A 102 -3.97 8.22 6.67
C ARG A 102 -4.17 8.00 8.18
N PRO A 103 -3.19 7.45 8.90
CA PRO A 103 -3.24 7.30 10.36
C PRO A 103 -3.26 8.64 11.13
#